data_AF-A0A947QCL8-F1
#
_entry.id   AF-A0A947QCL8-F1
#
_cell.length_a   1.000
_cell.length_b   1.000
_cell.length_c   1.000
_cell.angle_alpha   90.00
_cell.angle_beta   90.00
_cell.angle_gamma   90.00
#
_symmetry.space_group_name_H-M   'P 1'
#
loop_
_entity.id
_entity.type
_entity.pdbx_description
1 polymer ?
#
loop_
_entity_poly.entity_id
_entity_poly.type
_entity_poly.pdbx_seq_one_letter_code
_entity_poly.pdbx_strand_id
1 'polypeptide(L)'
;MGPVLIFDKSFLESLTVNESVWLDHFFLCNITPLFYVETLADLEKDYKSGKVPRVSQEIVKEIAKKTPIINPCPSIHHHRIVVGELLGQEVDVVHRRIQRSGGKYVKYADGSIGIDFKQFPEEAALHRWKAGQFEEIERDIAKEWREALSAVNFDETVSLIDSKVPQNAKIPNLQALKDFVDNFVKARYKQFIYFALEILEVSEKARKPIIKRWRENNWQTFEEFSPYAAHVLKTNLFFYIGISRGLIGKERASSNMVDISYLYYLPFCHVFVSNDRLHKRITPLFVESDQSFIKGEELKAALRKINGYYAGLPQEVKKLGPFGFAHYPPIEIDNLVADLHDKHLKPWRERAKESTPGLPKQDRRLLNKLKKRKRTQTAYTGPPISSDEVDSMIVSRRVPVVRGDWNMVPPEVLEKKRG
;
A
#
# COMPACT_ATOMS: atom_id res chain seq x y z
N MET A 1 7.99 -0.97 -14.88
CA MET A 1 7.15 -0.78 -13.68
C MET A 1 7.62 0.49 -12.98
N GLY A 2 6.69 1.21 -12.35
CA GLY A 2 6.95 2.50 -11.70
C GLY A 2 7.39 2.39 -10.24
N PRO A 3 7.73 3.52 -9.59
CA PRO A 3 8.05 3.56 -8.16
C PRO A 3 6.88 3.03 -7.35
N VAL A 4 7.18 2.39 -6.22
CA VAL A 4 6.12 1.92 -5.31
C VAL A 4 5.48 3.11 -4.61
N LEU A 5 4.15 3.23 -4.74
CA LEU A 5 3.40 4.35 -4.21
C LEU A 5 2.32 3.85 -3.23
N ILE A 6 2.29 4.43 -2.03
CA ILE A 6 1.12 4.36 -1.14
C ILE A 6 0.38 5.70 -1.19
N PHE A 7 -0.93 5.66 -0.99
CA PHE A 7 -1.76 6.85 -0.88
C PHE A 7 -2.86 6.63 0.14
N ASP A 8 -3.33 7.73 0.73
CA ASP A 8 -4.55 7.72 1.52
C ASP A 8 -5.79 7.95 0.64
N LYS A 9 -6.97 7.71 1.23
CA LYS A 9 -8.24 7.91 0.54
C LYS A 9 -8.45 9.37 0.09
N SER A 10 -8.00 10.33 0.88
CA SER A 10 -8.16 11.77 0.59
C SER A 10 -7.47 12.20 -0.71
N PHE A 11 -6.34 11.57 -1.06
CA PHE A 11 -5.71 11.77 -2.36
C PHE A 11 -6.56 11.19 -3.50
N LEU A 12 -6.96 9.92 -3.39
CA LEU A 12 -7.67 9.24 -4.47
C LEU A 12 -9.04 9.87 -4.78
N GLU A 13 -9.76 10.31 -3.74
CA GLU A 13 -11.02 11.05 -3.88
C GLU A 13 -10.87 12.30 -4.74
N SER A 14 -9.72 12.97 -4.62
CA SER A 14 -9.44 14.20 -5.35
C SER A 14 -9.23 13.99 -6.85
N LEU A 15 -8.88 12.79 -7.31
CA LEU A 15 -8.59 12.51 -8.71
C LEU A 15 -9.85 12.38 -9.56
N THR A 16 -9.72 12.66 -10.84
CA THR A 16 -10.66 12.18 -11.88
C THR A 16 -10.34 10.74 -12.28
N VAL A 17 -11.27 10.07 -12.96
CA VAL A 17 -11.01 8.72 -13.51
C VAL A 17 -9.83 8.75 -14.49
N ASN A 18 -9.74 9.79 -15.33
CA ASN A 18 -8.64 9.96 -16.27
C ASN A 18 -7.28 10.17 -15.59
N GLU A 19 -7.21 11.02 -14.57
CA GLU A 19 -5.99 11.19 -13.76
C GLU A 19 -5.59 9.86 -13.08
N SER A 20 -6.57 9.06 -12.63
CA SER A 20 -6.31 7.76 -11.99
C SER A 20 -5.77 6.67 -12.94
N VAL A 21 -6.04 6.78 -14.25
CA VAL A 21 -5.43 5.90 -15.26
C VAL A 21 -3.92 6.06 -15.25
N TRP A 22 -3.44 7.31 -15.25
CA TRP A 22 -2.02 7.61 -15.29
C TRP A 22 -1.29 7.30 -13.98
N LEU A 23 -1.98 7.45 -12.83
CA LEU A 23 -1.47 6.98 -11.54
C LEU A 23 -1.14 5.48 -11.59
N ASP A 24 -2.12 4.67 -11.99
CA ASP A 24 -2.00 3.19 -12.05
C ASP A 24 -1.04 2.71 -13.14
N HIS A 25 -0.85 3.53 -14.18
CA HIS A 25 0.06 3.23 -15.29
C HIS A 25 1.53 3.50 -14.96
N PHE A 26 1.81 4.60 -14.24
CA PHE A 26 3.19 5.03 -13.94
C PHE A 26 3.69 4.72 -12.53
N PHE A 27 2.86 4.14 -11.66
CA PHE A 27 3.26 3.72 -10.32
C PHE A 27 2.86 2.27 -10.04
N LEU A 28 3.62 1.63 -9.16
CA LEU A 28 3.22 0.36 -8.55
C LEU A 28 2.47 0.68 -7.25
N CYS A 29 1.14 0.70 -7.31
CA CYS A 29 0.33 1.15 -6.19
C CYS A 29 0.23 0.06 -5.11
N ASN A 30 0.89 0.29 -3.97
CA ASN A 30 0.74 -0.49 -2.77
C ASN A 30 -0.57 -0.09 -2.07
N ILE A 31 -1.61 -0.92 -2.19
CA ILE A 31 -2.91 -0.63 -1.59
C ILE A 31 -2.90 -1.15 -0.16
N THR A 32 -2.85 -0.24 0.80
CA THR A 32 -2.84 -0.60 2.22
C THR A 32 -4.21 -1.16 2.63
N PRO A 33 -4.26 -2.09 3.61
CA PRO A 33 -5.52 -2.53 4.20
C PRO A 33 -6.41 -1.37 4.68
N LEU A 34 -5.79 -0.32 5.22
CA LEU A 34 -6.47 0.86 5.77
C LEU A 34 -7.33 1.54 4.71
N PHE A 35 -6.86 1.66 3.47
CA PHE A 35 -7.64 2.22 2.37
C PHE A 35 -8.96 1.49 2.14
N TYR A 36 -8.96 0.15 2.18
CA TYR A 36 -10.18 -0.64 1.99
C TYR A 36 -11.17 -0.40 3.11
N VAL A 37 -10.67 -0.41 4.35
CA VAL A 37 -11.57 -0.25 5.49
C VAL A 37 -12.10 1.19 5.56
N GLU A 38 -11.28 2.21 5.29
CA GLU A 38 -11.71 3.61 5.17
C GLU A 38 -12.77 3.82 4.08
N THR A 39 -12.63 3.10 2.97
CA THR A 39 -13.59 3.14 1.87
C THR A 39 -14.90 2.48 2.30
N LEU A 40 -14.86 1.31 2.93
CA LEU A 40 -16.05 0.63 3.46
C LEU A 40 -16.76 1.45 4.53
N ALA A 41 -16.01 2.12 5.40
CA ALA A 41 -16.57 2.97 6.44
C ALA A 41 -17.42 4.12 5.89
N ASP A 42 -17.29 4.53 4.62
CA ASP A 42 -18.18 5.54 4.06
C ASP A 42 -19.61 5.06 3.84
N LEU A 43 -19.81 3.74 3.62
CA LEU A 43 -21.15 3.15 3.49
C LEU A 43 -22.03 3.44 4.72
N GLU A 44 -21.41 3.63 5.88
CA GLU A 44 -22.07 3.88 7.16
C GLU A 44 -22.24 5.38 7.49
N LYS A 45 -21.81 6.33 6.65
CA LYS A 45 -21.99 7.77 6.93
C LYS A 45 -23.46 8.21 6.82
N ASP A 46 -24.20 7.66 5.86
CA ASP A 46 -25.60 8.05 5.64
C ASP A 46 -26.55 7.47 6.67
N TYR A 47 -26.30 6.22 7.12
CA TYR A 47 -27.12 5.53 8.11
C TYR A 47 -27.27 6.33 9.42
N LYS A 48 -26.17 6.95 9.87
CA LYS A 48 -26.17 7.80 11.08
C LYS A 48 -26.88 9.15 10.90
N SER A 49 -27.00 9.65 9.68
CA SER A 49 -27.57 10.99 9.41
C SER A 49 -29.02 10.95 8.92
N GLY A 50 -29.65 9.78 8.87
CA GLY A 50 -31.01 9.60 8.35
C GLY A 50 -31.14 9.93 6.85
N LYS A 51 -30.02 10.05 6.13
CA LYS A 51 -29.99 10.37 4.70
C LYS A 51 -30.18 9.11 3.86
N VAL A 52 -30.64 9.31 2.63
CA VAL A 52 -30.87 8.21 1.67
C VAL A 52 -29.53 7.48 1.42
N PRO A 53 -29.44 6.15 1.59
CA PRO A 53 -28.22 5.34 1.42
C PRO A 53 -27.51 5.46 0.05
N ARG A 54 -28.08 6.20 -0.90
CA ARG A 54 -27.56 6.38 -2.25
C ARG A 54 -26.30 7.26 -2.29
N VAL A 55 -26.10 8.21 -1.37
CA VAL A 55 -24.98 9.16 -1.45
C VAL A 55 -23.64 8.50 -1.09
N SER A 56 -23.59 7.77 0.02
CA SER A 56 -22.45 6.98 0.48
C SER A 56 -22.07 5.88 -0.51
N GLN A 57 -23.06 5.19 -1.09
CA GLN A 57 -22.82 4.20 -2.15
C GLN A 57 -22.20 4.83 -3.40
N GLU A 58 -22.66 6.00 -3.83
CA GLU A 58 -22.05 6.71 -4.95
C GLU A 58 -20.63 7.19 -4.62
N ILE A 59 -20.35 7.62 -3.38
CA ILE A 59 -18.97 7.94 -2.95
C ILE A 59 -18.07 6.71 -3.09
N VAL A 60 -18.47 5.56 -2.53
CA VAL A 60 -17.67 4.34 -2.59
C VAL A 60 -17.49 3.85 -4.02
N LYS A 61 -18.53 3.95 -4.85
CA LYS A 61 -18.48 3.62 -6.27
C LYS A 61 -17.52 4.53 -7.04
N GLU A 62 -17.54 5.83 -6.79
CA GLU A 62 -16.62 6.80 -7.40
C GLU A 62 -15.17 6.55 -6.97
N ILE A 63 -14.92 6.26 -5.69
CA ILE A 63 -13.59 5.86 -5.20
C ILE A 63 -13.15 4.58 -5.90
N ALA A 64 -13.99 3.56 -5.93
CA ALA A 64 -13.68 2.28 -6.56
C ALA A 64 -13.29 2.46 -8.03
N LYS A 65 -14.02 3.28 -8.81
CA LYS A 65 -13.68 3.61 -10.22
C LYS A 65 -12.27 4.20 -10.38
N LYS A 66 -11.80 4.94 -9.39
CA LYS A 66 -10.47 5.59 -9.37
C LYS A 66 -9.38 4.65 -8.84
N THR A 67 -9.73 3.62 -8.07
CA THR A 67 -8.75 2.67 -7.51
C THR A 67 -7.94 1.97 -8.60
N PRO A 68 -6.60 1.86 -8.45
CA PRO A 68 -5.72 1.10 -9.34
C PRO A 68 -6.20 -0.33 -9.63
N ILE A 69 -6.04 -0.78 -10.89
CA ILE A 69 -6.46 -2.09 -11.41
C ILE A 69 -5.41 -2.76 -12.30
N ILE A 70 -4.50 -1.99 -12.89
CA ILE A 70 -3.42 -2.52 -13.71
C ILE A 70 -2.37 -3.14 -12.78
N ASN A 71 -1.91 -2.34 -11.82
CA ASN A 71 -0.84 -2.69 -10.91
C ASN A 71 -1.20 -2.57 -9.41
N PRO A 72 -2.41 -2.98 -8.94
CA PRO A 72 -2.69 -2.91 -7.51
C PRO A 72 -1.92 -4.02 -6.80
N CYS A 73 -1.10 -3.66 -5.84
CA CYS A 73 -0.40 -4.59 -4.97
C CYS A 73 -0.97 -4.42 -3.56
N PRO A 74 -2.01 -5.17 -3.17
CA PRO A 74 -2.52 -5.10 -1.81
C PRO A 74 -1.44 -5.57 -0.82
N SER A 75 -1.23 -4.80 0.23
CA SER A 75 -0.33 -5.19 1.33
C SER A 75 -1.05 -6.10 2.32
N ILE A 76 -0.30 -7.00 2.95
CA ILE A 76 -0.78 -7.72 4.15
C ILE A 76 -0.97 -6.71 5.30
N HIS A 77 -1.90 -7.00 6.20
CA HIS A 77 -2.08 -6.27 7.45
C HIS A 77 -0.79 -6.20 8.27
N HIS A 78 -0.39 -4.99 8.68
CA HIS A 78 0.86 -4.69 9.38
C HIS A 78 1.13 -5.63 10.57
N HIS A 79 0.13 -5.94 11.40
CA HIS A 79 0.28 -6.81 12.56
C HIS A 79 0.78 -8.22 12.20
N ARG A 80 0.34 -8.76 11.04
CA ARG A 80 0.85 -10.06 10.55
C ARG A 80 2.32 -9.99 10.19
N ILE A 81 2.76 -8.86 9.62
CA ILE A 81 4.16 -8.62 9.25
C ILE A 81 5.00 -8.45 10.53
N VAL A 82 4.51 -7.69 11.51
CA VAL A 82 5.17 -7.51 12.83
C VAL A 82 5.36 -8.85 13.54
N VAL A 83 4.29 -9.63 13.70
CA VAL A 83 4.37 -10.93 14.40
C VAL A 83 5.26 -11.90 13.63
N GLY A 84 5.17 -11.90 12.29
CA GLY A 84 6.05 -12.68 11.42
C GLY A 84 7.53 -12.36 11.63
N GLU A 85 7.90 -11.08 11.56
CA GLU A 85 9.28 -10.61 11.73
C GLU A 85 9.84 -10.96 13.11
N LEU A 86 9.05 -10.72 14.16
CA LEU A 86 9.44 -11.04 15.53
C LEU A 86 9.68 -12.55 15.74
N LEU A 87 8.94 -13.40 15.01
CA LEU A 87 9.11 -14.86 14.98
C LEU A 87 10.23 -15.32 14.03
N GLY A 88 10.86 -14.40 13.29
CA GLY A 88 12.02 -14.67 12.44
C GLY A 88 11.72 -14.77 10.94
N GLN A 89 10.54 -14.36 10.48
CA GLN A 89 10.31 -14.18 9.05
C GLN A 89 11.07 -12.95 8.56
N GLU A 90 11.73 -13.07 7.41
CA GLU A 90 12.44 -11.92 6.83
C GLU A 90 11.46 -10.89 6.28
N VAL A 91 11.74 -9.62 6.56
CA VAL A 91 11.00 -8.48 6.03
C VAL A 91 11.98 -7.55 5.33
N ASP A 92 11.88 -7.48 4.01
CA ASP A 92 12.72 -6.61 3.19
C ASP A 92 12.19 -5.17 3.19
N VAL A 93 12.63 -4.40 4.18
CA VAL A 93 12.36 -2.95 4.30
C VAL A 93 13.30 -2.09 3.45
N VAL A 94 14.44 -2.64 3.00
CA VAL A 94 15.49 -1.89 2.27
C VAL A 94 15.08 -1.71 0.81
N HIS A 95 14.64 -2.78 0.15
CA HIS A 95 14.26 -2.71 -1.26
C HIS A 95 12.80 -2.30 -1.46
N ARG A 96 12.14 -1.80 -0.40
CA ARG A 96 10.74 -1.34 -0.41
C ARG A 96 9.78 -2.39 -0.99
N ARG A 97 10.03 -3.68 -0.73
CA ARG A 97 9.24 -4.77 -1.29
C ARG A 97 7.87 -4.81 -0.62
N ILE A 98 6.83 -4.74 -1.43
CA ILE A 98 5.45 -4.86 -0.96
C ILE A 98 5.26 -6.27 -0.38
N GLN A 99 4.85 -6.33 0.88
CA GLN A 99 4.49 -7.59 1.52
C GLN A 99 3.14 -8.05 0.96
N ARG A 100 3.11 -9.17 0.24
CA ARG A 100 1.90 -9.67 -0.45
C ARG A 100 1.44 -10.99 0.12
N SER A 101 0.12 -11.14 0.28
CA SER A 101 -0.52 -12.41 0.62
C SER A 101 -1.13 -13.08 -0.62
N GLY A 102 -1.56 -14.34 -0.47
CA GLY A 102 -2.37 -15.04 -1.48
C GLY A 102 -1.60 -15.68 -2.64
N GLY A 103 -0.27 -15.59 -2.66
CA GLY A 103 0.57 -16.33 -3.59
C GLY A 103 0.49 -17.84 -3.32
N LYS A 104 0.20 -18.64 -4.35
CA LYS A 104 0.20 -20.10 -4.26
C LYS A 104 1.45 -20.64 -4.94
N TYR A 105 2.26 -21.38 -4.19
CA TYR A 105 3.38 -22.11 -4.78
C TYR A 105 2.85 -23.21 -5.70
N VAL A 106 3.36 -23.20 -6.93
CA VAL A 106 2.98 -24.15 -7.97
C VAL A 106 4.23 -24.79 -8.55
N LYS A 107 4.10 -26.06 -8.92
CA LYS A 107 5.12 -26.78 -9.69
C LYS A 107 4.64 -26.89 -11.14
N TYR A 108 5.49 -26.55 -12.09
CA TYR A 108 5.20 -26.69 -13.51
C TYR A 108 5.67 -28.06 -14.02
N ALA A 109 5.17 -28.45 -15.20
CA ALA A 109 5.51 -29.73 -15.83
C ALA A 109 7.00 -29.89 -16.17
N ASP A 110 7.74 -28.79 -16.33
CA ASP A 110 9.20 -28.81 -16.53
C ASP A 110 9.99 -28.92 -15.21
N GLY A 111 9.30 -29.12 -14.08
CA GLY A 111 9.89 -29.24 -12.76
C GLY A 111 10.14 -27.92 -12.05
N SER A 112 10.10 -26.79 -12.77
CA SER A 112 10.29 -25.45 -12.20
C SER A 112 9.19 -25.10 -11.20
N ILE A 113 9.53 -24.27 -10.22
CA ILE A 113 8.63 -23.83 -9.16
C ILE A 113 8.34 -22.36 -9.36
N GLY A 114 7.08 -21.99 -9.22
CA GLY A 114 6.66 -20.60 -9.29
C GLY A 114 5.62 -20.24 -8.25
N ILE A 115 5.24 -18.97 -8.25
CA ILE A 115 4.16 -18.45 -7.42
C ILE A 115 3.07 -17.90 -8.33
N ASP A 116 1.87 -18.45 -8.21
CA ASP A 116 0.67 -17.96 -8.91
C ASP A 116 -0.15 -17.07 -7.97
N PHE A 117 -0.27 -15.80 -8.32
CA PHE A 117 -1.14 -14.84 -7.65
C PHE A 117 -2.45 -14.72 -8.45
N LYS A 118 -3.52 -15.22 -7.83
CA LYS A 118 -4.88 -15.01 -8.31
C LYS A 118 -5.43 -13.66 -7.82
N GLN A 119 -6.61 -13.31 -8.33
CA GLN A 119 -7.38 -12.19 -7.82
C GLN A 119 -7.57 -12.32 -6.30
N PHE A 120 -7.26 -11.25 -5.58
CA PHE A 120 -7.41 -11.18 -4.13
C PHE A 120 -8.85 -10.79 -3.74
N PRO A 121 -9.35 -11.17 -2.55
CA PRO A 121 -10.73 -10.89 -2.13
C PRO A 121 -11.12 -9.41 -2.24
N GLU A 122 -10.23 -8.51 -1.87
CA GLU A 122 -10.46 -7.06 -1.89
C GLU A 122 -10.56 -6.52 -3.33
N GLU A 123 -9.91 -7.16 -4.31
CA GLU A 123 -10.06 -6.83 -5.74
C GLU A 123 -11.46 -7.19 -6.22
N ALA A 124 -11.97 -8.35 -5.81
CA ALA A 124 -13.31 -8.80 -6.13
C ALA A 124 -14.36 -7.84 -5.52
N ALA A 125 -14.14 -7.39 -4.29
CA ALA A 125 -14.96 -6.37 -3.65
C ALA A 125 -14.97 -5.04 -4.42
N LEU A 126 -13.79 -4.50 -4.77
CA LEU A 126 -13.68 -3.29 -5.60
C LEU A 126 -14.41 -3.43 -6.94
N HIS A 127 -14.35 -4.60 -7.58
CA HIS A 127 -15.10 -4.85 -8.81
C HIS A 127 -16.62 -4.78 -8.61
N ARG A 128 -17.14 -5.33 -7.51
CA ARG A 128 -18.57 -5.21 -7.15
C ARG A 128 -18.96 -3.76 -6.85
N TRP A 129 -18.14 -3.05 -6.07
CA TRP A 129 -18.42 -1.65 -5.70
C TRP A 129 -18.48 -0.73 -6.92
N LYS A 130 -17.64 -0.97 -7.93
CA LYS A 130 -17.73 -0.26 -9.23
C LYS A 130 -19.07 -0.45 -9.92
N ALA A 131 -19.66 -1.63 -9.80
CA ALA A 131 -20.98 -1.96 -10.33
C ALA A 131 -22.13 -1.48 -9.44
N GLY A 132 -21.84 -0.81 -8.31
CA GLY A 132 -22.83 -0.43 -7.31
C GLY A 132 -23.41 -1.63 -6.55
N GLN A 133 -22.70 -2.76 -6.55
CA GLN A 133 -23.09 -3.97 -5.83
C GLN A 133 -22.35 -3.98 -4.49
N PHE A 134 -23.10 -3.96 -3.40
CA PHE A 134 -22.60 -3.98 -2.03
C PHE A 134 -23.23 -5.14 -1.28
N GLU A 135 -22.42 -5.97 -0.63
CA GLU A 135 -22.91 -7.10 0.16
C GLU A 135 -23.23 -6.65 1.59
N GLU A 136 -24.16 -7.32 2.25
CA GLU A 136 -24.55 -6.99 3.64
C GLU A 136 -23.38 -7.18 4.61
N ILE A 137 -22.60 -8.25 4.42
CA ILE A 137 -21.38 -8.52 5.19
C ILE A 137 -20.35 -7.38 5.12
N GLU A 138 -20.31 -6.62 4.02
CA GLU A 138 -19.38 -5.49 3.87
C GLU A 138 -19.82 -4.30 4.72
N ARG A 139 -21.13 -4.15 4.98
CA ARG A 139 -21.67 -3.17 5.92
C ARG A 139 -21.38 -3.57 7.36
N ASP A 140 -21.54 -4.85 7.67
CA ASP A 140 -21.24 -5.39 8.99
C ASP A 140 -19.76 -5.21 9.33
N ILE A 141 -18.85 -5.51 8.40
CA ILE A 141 -17.40 -5.26 8.56
C ILE A 141 -17.12 -3.75 8.78
N ALA A 142 -17.78 -2.87 8.03
CA ALA A 142 -17.63 -1.43 8.19
C ALA A 142 -18.10 -0.93 9.57
N LYS A 143 -19.20 -1.51 10.07
CA LYS A 143 -19.76 -1.23 11.39
C LYS A 143 -18.84 -1.73 12.50
N GLU A 144 -18.44 -3.01 12.45
CA GLU A 144 -17.52 -3.63 13.41
C GLU A 144 -16.22 -2.83 13.50
N TRP A 145 -15.68 -2.35 12.38
CA TRP A 145 -14.45 -1.56 12.39
C TRP A 145 -14.63 -0.18 13.07
N ARG A 146 -15.75 0.52 12.83
CA ARG A 146 -16.03 1.78 13.53
C ARG A 146 -16.25 1.59 15.02
N GLU A 147 -16.91 0.51 15.40
CA GLU A 147 -17.11 0.13 16.80
C GLU A 147 -15.76 -0.19 17.46
N ALA A 148 -14.91 -0.98 16.80
CA ALA A 148 -13.55 -1.28 17.26
C ALA A 148 -12.71 -0.01 17.46
N LEU A 149 -12.71 0.92 16.49
CA LEU A 149 -11.98 2.20 16.59
C LEU A 149 -12.50 3.12 17.71
N SER A 150 -13.79 3.02 18.06
CA SER A 150 -14.39 3.78 19.15
C SER A 150 -14.16 3.11 20.51
N ALA A 151 -13.94 1.79 20.51
CA ALA A 151 -13.71 0.98 21.71
C ALA A 151 -12.22 0.89 22.11
N VAL A 152 -11.29 1.39 21.28
CA VAL A 152 -9.86 1.46 21.65
C VAL A 152 -9.71 2.33 22.91
N ASN A 153 -9.24 1.72 24.00
CA ASN A 153 -8.96 2.43 25.24
C ASN A 153 -7.61 3.16 25.14
N PHE A 154 -7.66 4.38 24.58
CA PHE A 154 -6.48 5.23 24.46
C PHE A 154 -5.88 5.59 25.83
N ASP A 155 -6.70 5.73 26.87
CA ASP A 155 -6.25 6.20 28.19
C ASP A 155 -5.41 5.16 28.92
N GLU A 156 -5.75 3.87 28.82
CA GLU A 156 -4.93 2.78 29.37
C GLU A 156 -3.56 2.69 28.68
N THR A 157 -3.54 2.77 27.35
CA THR A 157 -2.29 2.70 26.58
C THR A 157 -1.40 3.92 26.84
N VAL A 158 -1.99 5.12 26.91
CA VAL A 158 -1.28 6.35 27.28
C VAL A 158 -0.72 6.23 28.69
N SER A 159 -1.50 5.73 29.65
CA SER A 159 -1.03 5.56 31.04
C SER A 159 0.13 4.57 31.15
N LEU A 160 0.06 3.46 30.40
CA LEU A 160 1.15 2.50 30.31
C LEU A 160 2.43 3.14 29.77
N ILE A 161 2.32 3.92 28.70
CA ILE A 161 3.46 4.60 28.08
C ILE A 161 4.03 5.67 29.01
N ASP A 162 3.19 6.50 29.61
CA ASP A 162 3.61 7.57 30.53
C ASP A 162 4.30 7.03 31.79
N SER A 163 3.98 5.79 32.21
CA SER A 163 4.70 5.10 33.29
C SER A 163 6.17 4.76 32.95
N LYS A 164 6.50 4.73 31.66
CA LYS A 164 7.85 4.38 31.14
C LYS A 164 8.60 5.59 30.57
N VAL A 165 7.89 6.62 30.13
CA VAL A 165 8.47 7.85 29.61
C VAL A 165 8.92 8.75 30.78
N PRO A 166 10.15 9.28 30.78
CA PRO A 166 10.58 10.23 31.81
C PRO A 166 9.67 11.46 31.88
N GLN A 167 9.13 11.74 33.07
CA GLN A 167 8.21 12.86 33.32
C GLN A 167 8.84 14.23 32.95
N ASN A 168 10.14 14.38 33.17
CA ASN A 168 10.91 15.59 32.87
C ASN A 168 11.39 15.70 31.40
N ALA A 169 11.02 14.76 30.53
CA ALA A 169 11.37 14.84 29.11
C ALA A 169 10.73 16.07 28.46
N LYS A 170 11.57 16.97 27.93
CA LYS A 170 11.14 18.17 27.20
C LYS A 170 10.80 17.82 25.75
N ILE A 171 9.50 17.77 25.45
CA ILE A 171 9.00 17.45 24.10
C ILE A 171 8.09 18.60 23.62
N PRO A 172 8.67 19.73 23.16
CA PRO A 172 7.89 20.94 22.84
C PRO A 172 7.19 20.90 21.48
N ASN A 173 7.60 20.02 20.57
CA ASN A 173 7.07 19.95 19.20
C ASN A 173 7.22 18.53 18.62
N LEU A 174 6.66 18.32 17.43
CA LEU A 174 6.66 17.02 16.76
C LEU A 174 8.06 16.52 16.38
N GLN A 175 9.00 17.42 16.04
CA GLN A 175 10.38 17.02 15.74
C GLN A 175 11.07 16.47 16.99
N ALA A 176 10.99 17.20 18.11
CA ALA A 176 11.53 16.74 19.38
C ALA A 176 10.89 15.42 19.86
N LEU A 177 9.61 15.22 19.54
CA LEU A 177 8.92 13.95 19.79
C LEU A 177 9.49 12.81 18.95
N LYS A 178 9.74 13.04 17.66
CA LYS A 178 10.36 12.05 16.78
C LYS A 178 11.75 11.66 17.29
N ASP A 179 12.58 12.66 17.61
CA ASP A 179 13.92 12.46 18.13
C ASP A 179 13.91 11.69 19.46
N PHE A 180 12.95 11.99 20.34
CA PHE A 180 12.76 11.26 21.59
C PHE A 180 12.43 9.79 21.34
N VAL A 181 11.44 9.49 20.49
CA VAL A 181 10.99 8.13 20.19
C VAL A 181 12.09 7.31 19.53
N ASP A 182 12.83 7.89 18.58
CA ASP A 182 13.94 7.21 17.90
C ASP A 182 15.06 6.81 18.85
N ASN A 183 15.31 7.63 19.88
CA ASN A 183 16.30 7.31 20.91
C ASN A 183 15.74 6.33 21.95
N PHE A 184 14.45 6.45 22.29
CA PHE A 184 13.80 5.61 23.29
C PHE A 184 13.82 4.12 22.90
N VAL A 185 13.59 3.79 21.63
CA VAL A 185 13.57 2.39 21.15
C VAL A 185 14.97 1.75 21.05
N LYS A 186 16.05 2.53 21.17
CA LYS A 186 17.44 2.03 21.17
C LYS A 186 17.88 1.53 22.54
N ALA A 187 17.01 1.59 23.55
CA ALA A 187 17.34 1.15 24.89
C ALA A 187 17.67 -0.36 24.93
N ARG A 188 18.78 -0.70 25.62
CA ARG A 188 19.34 -2.07 25.66
C ARG A 188 19.00 -2.84 26.94
N TYR A 189 17.84 -2.61 27.54
CA TYR A 189 17.45 -3.31 28.77
C TYR A 189 16.48 -4.47 28.49
N LYS A 190 16.68 -5.60 29.17
CA LYS A 190 15.96 -6.87 28.93
C LYS A 190 14.45 -6.76 29.08
N GLN A 191 13.96 -5.84 29.89
CA GLN A 191 12.52 -5.65 30.11
C GLN A 191 11.85 -4.89 28.96
N PHE A 192 12.61 -4.25 28.06
CA PHE A 192 12.07 -3.46 26.96
C PHE A 192 11.16 -4.28 26.04
N ILE A 193 11.52 -5.55 25.77
CA ILE A 193 10.72 -6.40 24.88
C ILE A 193 9.30 -6.63 25.41
N TYR A 194 9.10 -6.77 26.71
CA TYR A 194 7.76 -6.98 27.26
C TYR A 194 6.89 -5.75 27.02
N PHE A 195 7.46 -4.57 27.21
CA PHE A 195 6.80 -3.31 26.88
C PHE A 195 6.52 -3.19 25.38
N ALA A 196 7.50 -3.48 24.52
CA ALA A 196 7.33 -3.43 23.07
C ALA A 196 6.23 -4.39 22.58
N LEU A 197 6.20 -5.63 23.09
CA LEU A 197 5.19 -6.63 22.73
C LEU A 197 3.78 -6.26 23.21
N GLU A 198 3.66 -5.51 24.31
CA GLU A 198 2.39 -4.95 24.77
C GLU A 198 1.88 -3.87 23.81
N ILE A 199 2.73 -2.89 23.47
CA ILE A 199 2.36 -1.78 22.56
C ILE A 199 2.14 -2.24 21.11
N LEU A 200 2.78 -3.34 20.71
CA LEU A 200 2.57 -3.98 19.40
C LEU A 200 1.39 -4.96 19.40
N GLU A 201 0.67 -5.09 20.51
CA GLU A 201 -0.50 -5.97 20.66
C GLU A 201 -0.19 -7.43 20.29
N VAL A 202 0.99 -7.91 20.67
CA VAL A 202 1.41 -9.29 20.40
C VAL A 202 0.72 -10.23 21.38
N SER A 203 -0.03 -11.21 20.85
CA SER A 203 -0.75 -12.19 21.66
C SER A 203 0.18 -12.99 22.59
N GLU A 204 -0.30 -13.33 23.79
CA GLU A 204 0.43 -14.11 24.79
C GLU A 204 1.04 -15.41 24.25
N LYS A 205 0.32 -16.08 23.33
CA LYS A 205 0.79 -17.32 22.68
C LYS A 205 2.08 -17.12 21.89
N ALA A 206 2.27 -15.94 21.29
CA ALA A 206 3.45 -15.62 20.50
C ALA A 206 4.60 -15.03 21.33
N ARG A 207 4.36 -14.51 22.54
CA ARG A 207 5.39 -13.80 23.34
C ARG A 207 6.57 -14.70 23.71
N LYS A 208 6.31 -15.91 24.21
CA LYS A 208 7.38 -16.85 24.65
C LYS A 208 8.41 -17.16 23.55
N PRO A 209 8.02 -17.61 22.34
CA PRO A 209 8.99 -17.89 21.28
C PRO A 209 9.74 -16.63 20.83
N ILE A 210 9.09 -15.46 20.79
CA ILE A 210 9.74 -14.19 20.42
C ILE A 210 10.82 -13.81 21.43
N ILE A 211 10.51 -13.85 22.73
CA ILE A 211 11.47 -13.51 23.79
C ILE A 211 12.66 -14.48 23.78
N LYS A 212 12.39 -15.78 23.56
CA LYS A 212 13.44 -16.79 23.42
C LYS A 212 14.38 -16.44 22.25
N ARG A 213 13.82 -16.11 21.07
CA ARG A 213 14.60 -15.71 19.90
C ARG A 213 15.43 -14.45 20.16
N TRP A 214 14.86 -13.43 20.80
CA TRP A 214 15.58 -12.20 21.12
C TRP A 214 16.77 -12.45 22.06
N ARG A 215 16.59 -13.34 23.05
CA ARG A 215 17.67 -13.81 23.93
C ARG A 215 18.78 -14.52 23.15
N GLU A 216 18.41 -15.39 22.21
CA GLU A 216 19.35 -16.11 21.34
C GLU A 216 20.12 -15.18 20.40
N ASN A 217 19.57 -13.99 20.12
CA ASN A 217 20.22 -12.91 19.38
C ASN A 217 20.95 -11.90 20.30
N ASN A 218 21.49 -12.39 21.43
CA ASN A 218 22.33 -11.62 22.37
C ASN A 218 21.71 -10.32 22.90
N TRP A 219 20.38 -10.21 22.97
CA TRP A 219 19.71 -9.00 23.47
C TRP A 219 20.12 -7.73 22.70
N GLN A 220 20.32 -7.86 21.38
CA GLN A 220 20.53 -6.70 20.50
C GLN A 220 19.42 -5.66 20.65
N THR A 221 19.62 -4.44 20.15
CA THR A 221 18.56 -3.43 20.21
C THR A 221 17.30 -3.93 19.51
N PHE A 222 16.13 -3.41 19.88
CA PHE A 222 14.88 -3.85 19.26
C PHE A 222 14.87 -3.58 17.74
N GLU A 223 15.51 -2.50 17.31
CA GLU A 223 15.69 -2.12 15.91
C GLU A 223 16.62 -3.09 15.14
N GLU A 224 17.72 -3.54 15.75
CA GLU A 224 18.58 -4.58 15.14
C GLU A 224 17.87 -5.95 15.10
N PHE A 225 17.03 -6.24 16.10
CA PHE A 225 16.31 -7.51 16.20
C PHE A 225 15.17 -7.66 15.20
N SER A 226 14.41 -6.58 14.99
CA SER A 226 13.17 -6.58 14.20
C SER A 226 12.93 -5.17 13.66
N PRO A 227 13.63 -4.77 12.58
CA PRO A 227 13.58 -3.40 12.05
C PRO A 227 12.17 -2.90 11.73
N TYR A 228 11.33 -3.74 11.12
CA TYR A 228 9.96 -3.35 10.78
C TYR A 228 9.07 -3.23 12.03
N ALA A 229 9.14 -4.17 12.97
CA ALA A 229 8.42 -4.07 14.24
C ALA A 229 8.86 -2.84 15.04
N ALA A 230 10.15 -2.48 14.99
CA ALA A 230 10.65 -1.25 15.58
C ALA A 230 10.08 -0.01 14.89
N HIS A 231 9.92 0.00 13.56
CA HIS A 231 9.25 1.07 12.83
C HIS A 231 7.79 1.26 13.26
N VAL A 232 7.03 0.15 13.37
CA VAL A 232 5.63 0.20 13.85
C VAL A 232 5.58 0.68 15.31
N LEU A 233 6.49 0.18 16.17
CA LEU A 233 6.57 0.61 17.56
C LEU A 233 6.86 2.11 17.68
N LYS A 234 7.82 2.64 16.90
CA LYS A 234 8.13 4.08 16.85
C LYS A 234 6.88 4.87 16.45
N THR A 235 6.14 4.41 15.45
CA THR A 235 4.91 5.06 14.98
C THR A 235 3.84 5.09 16.09
N ASN A 236 3.63 3.97 16.79
CA ASN A 236 2.69 3.89 17.93
C ASN A 236 3.10 4.83 19.06
N LEU A 237 4.37 4.76 19.50
CA LEU A 237 4.87 5.60 20.59
C LEU A 237 4.77 7.09 20.24
N PHE A 238 5.12 7.47 19.01
CA PHE A 238 4.95 8.84 18.52
C PHE A 238 3.49 9.30 18.64
N PHE A 239 2.54 8.46 18.24
CA PHE A 239 1.13 8.81 18.34
C PHE A 239 0.65 8.99 19.79
N TYR A 240 0.86 7.98 20.64
CA TYR A 240 0.34 8.01 22.00
C TYR A 240 1.01 9.07 22.87
N ILE A 241 2.34 9.25 22.76
CA ILE A 241 3.04 10.34 23.46
C ILE A 241 2.60 11.69 22.88
N GLY A 242 2.39 11.77 21.56
CA GLY A 242 1.86 12.97 20.92
C GLY A 242 0.49 13.37 21.45
N ILE A 243 -0.38 12.42 21.74
CA ILE A 243 -1.67 12.66 22.41
C ILE A 243 -1.46 13.10 23.85
N SER A 244 -0.67 12.36 24.64
CA SER A 244 -0.41 12.67 26.06
C SER A 244 0.14 14.09 26.24
N ARG A 245 1.03 14.52 25.32
CA ARG A 245 1.66 15.85 25.34
C ARG A 245 0.86 16.93 24.59
N GLY A 246 -0.34 16.61 24.09
CA GLY A 246 -1.21 17.57 23.38
C GLY A 246 -0.69 18.05 22.03
N LEU A 247 0.30 17.36 21.43
CA LEU A 247 0.85 17.65 20.11
C LEU A 247 -0.03 17.09 18.97
N ILE A 248 -0.85 16.08 19.29
CA ILE A 248 -1.87 15.46 18.45
C ILE A 248 -3.20 15.56 19.19
N GLY A 249 -4.25 15.99 18.49
CA GLY A 249 -5.57 16.22 19.09
C GLY A 249 -6.20 14.93 19.62
N LYS A 250 -6.49 14.90 20.93
CA LYS A 250 -7.12 13.76 21.62
C LYS A 250 -8.58 13.59 21.18
N GLU A 251 -9.26 14.67 20.83
CA GLU A 251 -10.67 14.69 20.39
C GLU A 251 -10.91 13.92 19.08
N ARG A 252 -9.85 13.67 18.32
CA ARG A 252 -9.85 12.91 17.07
C ARG A 252 -8.93 11.70 17.12
N ALA A 253 -8.65 11.16 18.31
CA ALA A 253 -7.71 10.05 18.49
C ALA A 253 -8.03 8.85 17.57
N SER A 254 -9.28 8.41 17.50
CA SER A 254 -9.67 7.29 16.63
C SER A 254 -9.42 7.53 15.15
N SER A 255 -9.74 8.71 14.61
CA SER A 255 -9.47 9.01 13.19
C SER A 255 -7.98 9.22 12.93
N ASN A 256 -7.30 9.95 13.81
CA ASN A 256 -5.86 10.20 13.70
C ASN A 256 -5.05 8.91 13.77
N MET A 257 -5.54 7.89 14.51
CA MET A 257 -4.91 6.56 14.54
C MET A 257 -4.99 5.86 13.18
N VAL A 258 -6.14 5.96 12.50
CA VAL A 258 -6.29 5.41 11.14
C VAL A 258 -5.34 6.10 10.18
N ASP A 259 -5.28 7.44 10.22
CA ASP A 259 -4.35 8.23 9.41
C ASP A 259 -2.90 7.79 9.69
N ILE A 260 -2.48 7.79 10.95
CA ILE A 260 -1.12 7.38 11.34
C ILE A 260 -0.80 5.94 10.95
N SER A 261 -1.79 5.04 10.88
CA SER A 261 -1.57 3.66 10.47
C SER A 261 -1.12 3.50 9.01
N TYR A 262 -1.28 4.53 8.16
CA TYR A 262 -0.63 4.54 6.85
C TYR A 262 0.90 4.55 6.96
N LEU A 263 1.47 5.18 8.00
CA LEU A 263 2.91 5.25 8.18
C LEU A 263 3.52 3.88 8.44
N TYR A 264 2.77 2.88 8.92
CA TYR A 264 3.26 1.50 9.04
C TYR A 264 3.76 0.93 7.71
N TYR A 265 3.26 1.43 6.58
CA TYR A 265 3.60 0.95 5.24
C TYR A 265 4.66 1.79 4.54
N LEU A 266 5.18 2.84 5.19
CA LEU A 266 6.31 3.62 4.66
C LEU A 266 7.47 2.72 4.23
N PRO A 267 7.93 1.72 5.03
CA PRO A 267 9.04 0.86 4.62
C PRO A 267 8.83 0.09 3.31
N PHE A 268 7.60 0.04 2.79
CA PHE A 268 7.24 -0.66 1.56
C PHE A 268 6.81 0.30 0.45
N CYS A 269 7.30 1.54 0.46
CA CYS A 269 7.05 2.50 -0.61
C CYS A 269 8.26 3.41 -0.89
N HIS A 270 8.29 3.92 -2.11
CA HIS A 270 9.19 5.01 -2.51
C HIS A 270 8.50 6.36 -2.36
N VAL A 271 7.18 6.40 -2.60
CA VAL A 271 6.37 7.62 -2.58
C VAL A 271 5.15 7.43 -1.70
N PHE A 272 4.93 8.34 -0.76
CA PHE A 272 3.66 8.48 -0.05
C PHE A 272 2.98 9.80 -0.46
N VAL A 273 1.74 9.69 -0.92
CA VAL A 273 0.91 10.81 -1.34
C VAL A 273 -0.30 10.97 -0.43
N SER A 274 -0.55 12.19 0.05
CA SER A 274 -1.75 12.47 0.84
C SER A 274 -2.19 13.93 0.72
N ASN A 275 -3.49 14.17 0.85
CA ASN A 275 -4.07 15.52 1.05
C ASN A 275 -4.37 15.83 2.52
N ASP A 276 -4.25 14.85 3.42
CA ASP A 276 -4.58 15.00 4.82
C ASP A 276 -3.60 15.92 5.57
N ARG A 277 -4.14 16.70 6.52
CA ARG A 277 -3.38 17.71 7.27
C ARG A 277 -2.44 17.10 8.29
N LEU A 278 -2.83 15.98 8.92
CA LEU A 278 -1.97 15.26 9.85
C LEU A 278 -0.79 14.66 9.08
N HIS A 279 -1.04 13.98 7.96
CA HIS A 279 0.02 13.44 7.10
C HIS A 279 1.02 14.51 6.64
N LYS A 280 0.54 15.68 6.21
CA LYS A 280 1.42 16.82 5.83
C LYS A 280 2.35 17.26 6.97
N ARG A 281 1.94 17.11 8.24
CA ARG A 281 2.73 17.51 9.42
C ARG A 281 3.70 16.42 9.87
N ILE A 282 3.29 15.15 9.85
CA ILE A 282 4.04 14.07 10.51
C ILE A 282 4.87 13.24 9.53
N THR A 283 4.39 13.00 8.32
CA THR A 283 5.05 12.10 7.37
C THR A 283 6.48 12.54 7.03
N PRO A 284 6.78 13.84 6.84
CA PRO A 284 8.14 14.29 6.60
C PRO A 284 9.14 13.93 7.71
N LEU A 285 8.67 13.65 8.92
CA LEU A 285 9.51 13.24 10.07
C LEU A 285 9.91 11.76 9.99
N PHE A 286 9.17 10.94 9.23
CA PHE A 286 9.36 9.49 9.11
C PHE A 286 9.95 9.05 7.77
N VAL A 287 9.87 9.91 6.75
CA VAL A 287 10.36 9.61 5.40
C VAL A 287 11.89 9.59 5.38
N GLU A 288 12.45 8.53 4.81
CA GLU A 288 13.89 8.37 4.61
C GLU A 288 14.36 9.08 3.33
N SER A 289 15.69 9.19 3.16
CA SER A 289 16.29 9.94 2.04
C SER A 289 15.94 9.39 0.64
N ASP A 290 15.75 8.08 0.55
CA ASP A 290 15.33 7.33 -0.64
C ASP A 290 13.80 7.30 -0.82
N GLN A 291 13.06 8.01 0.02
CA GLN A 291 11.60 8.10 -0.04
C GLN A 291 11.15 9.52 -0.36
N SER A 292 9.88 9.71 -0.67
CA SER A 292 9.30 11.02 -0.99
C SER A 292 7.89 11.14 -0.44
N PHE A 293 7.64 12.17 0.36
CA PHE A 293 6.29 12.61 0.66
C PHE A 293 5.87 13.68 -0.34
N ILE A 294 4.72 13.48 -0.99
CA ILE A 294 4.18 14.39 -2.00
C ILE A 294 2.78 14.83 -1.58
N LYS A 295 2.51 16.13 -1.65
CA LYS A 295 1.14 16.62 -1.43
C LYS A 295 0.25 16.17 -2.59
N GLY A 296 -0.93 15.65 -2.27
CA GLY A 296 -1.83 15.10 -3.30
C GLY A 296 -2.19 16.09 -4.41
N GLU A 297 -2.31 17.38 -4.09
CA GLU A 297 -2.54 18.46 -5.06
C GLU A 297 -1.43 18.59 -6.12
N GLU A 298 -0.17 18.37 -5.72
CA GLU A 298 1.01 18.46 -6.60
C GLU A 298 1.03 17.27 -7.58
N LEU A 299 0.84 16.04 -7.08
CA LEU A 299 0.76 14.87 -7.95
C LEU A 299 -0.48 14.89 -8.85
N LYS A 300 -1.62 15.36 -8.35
CA LYS A 300 -2.83 15.54 -9.16
C LYS A 300 -2.59 16.48 -10.34
N ALA A 301 -1.93 17.63 -10.10
CA ALA A 301 -1.59 18.57 -11.17
C ALA A 301 -0.66 17.93 -12.21
N ALA A 302 0.32 17.13 -11.76
CA ALA A 302 1.23 16.40 -12.63
C ALA A 302 0.51 15.36 -13.50
N LEU A 303 -0.39 14.55 -12.90
CA LEU A 303 -1.22 13.57 -13.61
C LEU A 303 -2.16 14.24 -14.61
N ARG A 304 -2.70 15.41 -14.29
CA ARG A 304 -3.52 16.19 -15.22
C ARG A 304 -2.71 16.67 -16.42
N LYS A 305 -1.49 17.17 -16.21
CA LYS A 305 -0.59 17.58 -17.29
C LYS A 305 -0.26 16.42 -18.23
N ILE A 306 0.01 15.24 -17.67
CA ILE A 306 0.21 13.99 -18.44
C ILE A 306 -1.05 13.63 -19.23
N ASN A 307 -2.23 13.69 -18.60
CA ASN A 307 -3.48 13.41 -19.29
C ASN A 307 -3.71 14.35 -20.48
N GLY A 308 -3.45 15.65 -20.30
CA GLY A 308 -3.53 16.64 -21.38
C GLY A 308 -2.55 16.36 -22.52
N TYR A 309 -1.30 16.00 -22.18
CA TYR A 309 -0.29 15.63 -23.16
C TYR A 309 -0.75 14.45 -24.04
N TYR A 310 -1.16 13.35 -23.41
CA TYR A 310 -1.59 12.17 -24.16
C TYR A 310 -2.94 12.36 -24.88
N ALA A 311 -3.83 13.20 -24.35
CA ALA A 311 -5.10 13.50 -25.02
C ALA A 311 -4.90 14.17 -26.39
N GLY A 312 -3.81 14.94 -26.54
CA GLY A 312 -3.39 15.58 -27.78
C GLY A 312 -2.81 14.63 -28.84
N LEU A 313 -2.57 13.35 -28.53
CA LEU A 313 -2.08 12.39 -29.51
C LEU A 313 -3.12 12.08 -30.60
N PRO A 314 -2.67 11.72 -31.83
CA PRO A 314 -3.55 11.26 -32.89
C PRO A 314 -4.44 10.09 -32.46
N GLN A 315 -5.64 9.99 -33.04
CA GLN A 315 -6.61 8.95 -32.66
C GLN A 315 -6.09 7.53 -32.95
N GLU A 316 -5.27 7.38 -33.99
CA GLU A 316 -4.61 6.15 -34.39
C GLU A 316 -3.70 5.62 -33.27
N VAL A 317 -2.97 6.51 -32.60
CA VAL A 317 -2.10 6.17 -31.47
C VAL A 317 -2.94 5.87 -30.23
N LYS A 318 -3.96 6.68 -29.95
CA LYS A 318 -4.83 6.47 -28.78
C LYS A 318 -5.61 5.15 -28.84
N LYS A 319 -5.92 4.64 -30.04
CA LYS A 319 -6.52 3.32 -30.24
C LYS A 319 -5.65 2.17 -29.72
N LEU A 320 -4.32 2.33 -29.67
CA LEU A 320 -3.41 1.32 -29.10
C LEU A 320 -3.61 1.14 -27.58
N GLY A 321 -4.12 2.18 -26.92
CA GLY A 321 -4.25 2.26 -25.47
C GLY A 321 -2.94 2.56 -24.74
N PRO A 322 -2.98 2.98 -23.45
CA PRO A 322 -1.79 3.40 -22.70
C PRO A 322 -0.65 2.36 -22.69
N PHE A 323 -0.96 1.07 -22.72
CA PHE A 323 0.05 0.01 -22.79
C PHE A 323 0.84 -0.06 -24.10
N GLY A 324 0.32 0.51 -25.19
CA GLY A 324 0.96 0.49 -26.50
C GLY A 324 1.76 1.76 -26.83
N PHE A 325 1.55 2.86 -26.10
CA PHE A 325 2.25 4.13 -26.40
C PHE A 325 2.91 4.80 -25.19
N ALA A 326 2.53 4.47 -23.96
CA ALA A 326 2.99 5.15 -22.75
C ALA A 326 3.83 4.24 -21.85
N HIS A 327 4.84 3.54 -22.37
CA HIS A 327 5.64 2.61 -21.55
C HIS A 327 6.36 3.28 -20.36
N TYR A 328 6.66 4.57 -20.50
CA TYR A 328 7.33 5.41 -19.52
C TYR A 328 6.62 6.77 -19.40
N PRO A 329 6.84 7.52 -18.31
CA PRO A 329 6.42 8.91 -18.25
C PRO A 329 6.96 9.69 -19.45
N PRO A 330 6.20 10.67 -19.98
CA PRO A 330 6.65 11.45 -21.13
C PRO A 330 7.91 12.23 -20.80
N ILE A 331 8.94 12.12 -21.65
CA ILE A 331 10.23 12.79 -21.47
C ILE A 331 10.21 14.22 -22.04
N GLU A 332 9.22 14.53 -22.86
CA GLU A 332 9.05 15.79 -23.58
C GLU A 332 8.46 16.90 -22.70
N ILE A 333 7.87 16.53 -21.55
CA ILE A 333 7.31 17.48 -20.61
C ILE A 333 8.03 17.40 -19.27
N ASP A 334 8.32 18.58 -18.71
CA ASP A 334 8.71 18.70 -17.32
C ASP A 334 7.53 18.30 -16.41
N ASN A 335 7.72 17.33 -15.52
CA ASN A 335 6.62 16.75 -14.77
C ASN A 335 7.11 15.99 -13.52
N LEU A 336 6.43 16.20 -12.39
CA LEU A 336 6.73 15.53 -11.13
C LEU A 336 6.78 14.00 -11.22
N VAL A 337 5.96 13.36 -12.07
CA VAL A 337 6.02 11.90 -12.25
C VAL A 337 7.37 11.48 -12.84
N ALA A 338 7.91 12.25 -13.79
CA ALA A 338 9.23 11.99 -14.37
C ALA A 338 10.33 12.22 -13.32
N ASP A 339 10.22 13.26 -12.49
CA ASP A 339 11.18 13.53 -11.40
C ASP A 339 11.19 12.42 -10.34
N LEU A 340 10.01 11.87 -10.01
CA LEU A 340 9.91 10.72 -9.10
C LEU A 340 10.53 9.46 -9.72
N HIS A 341 10.37 9.25 -11.03
CA HIS A 341 11.08 8.16 -11.71
C HIS A 341 12.59 8.40 -11.75
N ASP A 342 13.04 9.64 -11.92
CA ASP A 342 14.46 10.00 -11.86
C ASP A 342 15.06 9.72 -10.49
N LYS A 343 14.32 10.00 -9.42
CA LYS A 343 14.78 9.71 -8.06
C LYS A 343 14.84 8.20 -7.79
N HIS A 344 13.82 7.45 -8.20
CA HIS A 344 13.57 6.10 -7.69
C HIS A 344 13.86 4.96 -8.67
N LEU A 345 14.03 5.24 -9.98
CA LEU A 345 14.10 4.20 -11.03
C LEU A 345 15.17 4.47 -12.10
N LYS A 346 16.33 5.01 -11.74
CA LYS A 346 17.44 5.11 -12.69
C LYS A 346 17.85 3.70 -13.19
N PRO A 347 18.16 3.52 -14.49
CA PRO A 347 18.20 4.48 -15.60
C PRO A 347 16.94 4.39 -16.51
N TRP A 348 15.79 4.97 -16.11
CA TRP A 348 14.56 4.83 -16.89
C TRP A 348 14.51 5.71 -18.14
N ARG A 349 15.16 6.89 -18.16
CA ARG A 349 15.08 7.83 -19.29
C ARG A 349 15.80 7.31 -20.53
N GLU A 350 16.92 6.63 -20.34
CA GLU A 350 17.68 5.97 -21.40
C GLU A 350 16.82 4.89 -22.06
N ARG A 351 16.18 4.04 -21.24
CA ARG A 351 15.24 3.02 -21.72
C ARG A 351 14.02 3.62 -22.42
N ALA A 352 13.54 4.78 -21.95
CA ALA A 352 12.44 5.48 -22.60
C ALA A 352 12.80 6.01 -23.99
N LYS A 353 14.03 6.49 -24.20
CA LYS A 353 14.53 6.94 -25.52
C LYS A 353 14.68 5.79 -26.52
N GLU A 354 15.07 4.61 -26.03
CA GLU A 354 15.19 3.39 -26.84
C GLU A 354 13.84 2.72 -27.12
N SER A 355 12.81 3.06 -26.33
CA SER A 355 11.47 2.51 -26.46
C SER A 355 10.77 3.08 -27.69
N THR A 356 10.44 2.22 -28.65
CA THR A 356 9.63 2.62 -29.81
C THR A 356 8.13 2.50 -29.47
N PRO A 357 7.30 3.54 -29.70
CA PRO A 357 5.85 3.41 -29.59
C PRO A 357 5.33 2.33 -30.53
N GLY A 358 4.49 1.44 -30.01
CA GLY A 358 3.95 0.32 -30.77
C GLY A 358 3.41 -0.75 -29.83
N LEU A 359 2.53 -1.61 -30.35
CA LEU A 359 2.15 -2.82 -29.62
C LEU A 359 3.44 -3.53 -29.23
N PRO A 360 3.60 -3.96 -27.96
CA PRO A 360 4.57 -5.01 -27.67
C PRO A 360 4.31 -6.07 -28.74
N LYS A 361 5.32 -6.48 -29.51
CA LYS A 361 5.17 -7.69 -30.32
C LYS A 361 4.70 -8.72 -29.31
N GLN A 362 3.40 -9.02 -29.32
CA GLN A 362 2.85 -10.03 -28.45
C GLN A 362 3.56 -11.25 -28.96
N ASP A 363 4.62 -11.65 -28.25
CA ASP A 363 5.35 -12.82 -28.63
C ASP A 363 4.36 -13.94 -28.38
N ARG A 364 3.67 -14.32 -29.46
CA ARG A 364 2.60 -15.29 -29.44
C ARG A 364 3.16 -16.60 -28.89
N ARG A 365 4.48 -16.83 -29.04
CA ARG A 365 5.21 -17.93 -28.40
C ARG A 365 5.29 -17.74 -26.89
N LEU A 366 5.66 -16.56 -26.38
CA LEU A 366 5.66 -16.26 -24.94
C LEU A 366 4.26 -16.39 -24.31
N LEU A 367 3.22 -15.81 -24.93
CA LEU A 367 1.84 -15.93 -24.45
C LEU A 367 1.35 -17.38 -24.45
N ASN A 368 1.66 -18.15 -25.51
CA ASN A 368 1.32 -19.56 -25.57
C ASN A 368 2.11 -20.37 -24.53
N LYS A 369 3.39 -20.05 -24.29
CA LYS A 369 4.22 -20.67 -23.25
C LYS A 369 3.63 -20.40 -21.86
N LEU A 370 3.22 -19.18 -21.56
CA LEU A 370 2.56 -18.81 -20.31
C LEU A 370 1.21 -19.54 -20.14
N LYS A 371 0.37 -19.58 -21.18
CA LYS A 371 -0.90 -20.33 -21.15
C LYS A 371 -0.69 -21.82 -20.94
N LYS A 372 0.31 -22.41 -21.61
CA LYS A 372 0.66 -23.82 -21.45
C LYS A 372 1.14 -24.09 -20.02
N ARG A 373 2.08 -23.28 -19.50
CA ARG A 373 2.57 -23.38 -18.11
C ARG A 373 1.42 -23.35 -17.10
N LYS A 374 0.51 -22.40 -17.24
CA LYS A 374 -0.64 -22.25 -16.32
C LYS A 374 -1.61 -23.44 -16.36
N ARG A 375 -1.77 -24.10 -17.51
CA ARG A 375 -2.62 -25.30 -17.64
C ARG A 375 -1.99 -26.54 -17.02
N THR A 376 -0.66 -26.62 -17.00
CA THR A 376 0.08 -27.79 -16.52
C THR A 376 0.59 -27.63 -15.08
N GLN A 377 0.16 -26.60 -14.35
CA GLN A 377 0.62 -26.34 -13.00
C GLN A 377 -0.09 -27.22 -11.98
N THR A 378 0.65 -27.75 -11.00
CA THR A 378 0.11 -28.47 -9.83
C THR A 378 0.48 -27.74 -8.55
N ALA A 379 -0.22 -28.03 -7.45
CA ALA A 379 0.16 -27.48 -6.14
C ALA A 379 1.55 -28.00 -5.75
N TYR A 380 2.40 -27.10 -5.26
CA TYR A 380 3.69 -27.48 -4.67
C TYR A 380 3.48 -27.89 -3.21
N THR A 381 4.04 -29.03 -2.81
CA THR A 381 3.87 -29.64 -1.48
C THR A 381 5.20 -29.79 -0.72
N GLY A 382 6.29 -29.25 -1.23
CA GLY A 382 7.59 -29.31 -0.57
C GLY A 382 7.77 -28.24 0.52
N PRO A 383 8.97 -28.11 1.10
CA PRO A 383 9.26 -27.12 2.13
C PRO A 383 9.07 -25.69 1.60
N PRO A 384 8.80 -24.70 2.47
CA PRO A 384 8.72 -23.29 2.08
C PRO A 384 9.97 -22.87 1.29
N ILE A 385 9.76 -22.17 0.18
CA ILE A 385 10.82 -21.64 -0.69
C ILE A 385 10.77 -20.12 -0.60
N SER A 386 11.92 -19.44 -0.60
CA SER A 386 11.93 -17.98 -0.67
C SER A 386 11.39 -17.49 -2.02
N SER A 387 10.72 -16.35 -2.04
CA SER A 387 10.28 -15.73 -3.31
C SER A 387 11.45 -15.33 -4.21
N ASP A 388 12.67 -15.23 -3.70
CA ASP A 388 13.88 -14.98 -4.51
C ASP A 388 14.43 -16.25 -5.15
N GLU A 389 14.00 -17.43 -4.70
CA GLU A 389 14.47 -18.74 -5.18
C GLU A 389 13.52 -19.39 -6.19
N VAL A 390 12.33 -18.82 -6.41
CA VAL A 390 11.37 -19.36 -7.38
C VAL A 390 11.71 -18.94 -8.82
N ASP A 391 11.47 -19.84 -9.77
CA ASP A 391 11.80 -19.63 -11.19
C ASP A 391 10.89 -18.62 -11.89
N SER A 392 9.67 -18.40 -11.37
CA SER A 392 8.74 -17.45 -11.96
C SER A 392 7.62 -17.02 -11.03
N MET A 393 7.11 -15.82 -11.29
CA MET A 393 5.92 -15.27 -10.64
C MET A 393 4.89 -14.90 -11.69
N ILE A 394 3.69 -15.45 -11.58
CA ILE A 394 2.57 -15.18 -12.49
C ILE A 394 1.49 -14.42 -11.72
N VAL A 395 1.07 -13.27 -12.25
CA VAL A 395 -0.02 -12.46 -11.68
C VAL A 395 -1.14 -12.38 -12.71
N SER A 396 -2.34 -12.82 -12.34
CA SER A 396 -3.51 -12.82 -13.23
C SER A 396 -4.55 -11.80 -12.79
N ARG A 397 -4.97 -10.89 -13.68
CA ARG A 397 -5.91 -9.81 -13.37
C ARG A 397 -6.97 -9.61 -14.44
N ARG A 398 -8.08 -8.95 -14.07
CA ARG A 398 -9.12 -8.50 -15.01
C ARG A 398 -9.04 -6.99 -15.20
N VAL A 399 -8.67 -6.55 -16.41
CA VAL A 399 -8.62 -5.14 -16.77
C VAL A 399 -9.89 -4.79 -17.56
N PRO A 400 -10.58 -3.67 -17.26
CA PRO A 400 -11.70 -3.20 -18.05
C PRO A 400 -11.23 -2.83 -19.45
N VAL A 401 -12.13 -2.86 -20.42
CA VAL A 401 -11.82 -2.47 -21.79
C VAL A 401 -11.55 -0.97 -21.89
N VAL A 402 -12.40 -0.17 -21.24
CA VAL A 402 -12.34 1.30 -21.23
C VAL A 402 -12.26 1.75 -19.77
N ARG A 403 -11.47 2.78 -19.50
CA ARG A 403 -11.45 3.48 -18.21
C ARG A 403 -11.31 4.97 -18.44
N GLY A 404 -12.30 5.73 -18.00
CA GLY A 404 -12.41 7.15 -18.38
C GLY A 404 -12.52 7.26 -19.90
N ASP A 405 -11.66 8.10 -20.48
CA ASP A 405 -11.60 8.33 -21.93
C ASP A 405 -10.64 7.37 -22.66
N TRP A 406 -10.04 6.42 -21.94
CA TRP A 406 -8.93 5.59 -22.44
C TRP A 406 -9.36 4.16 -22.73
N ASN A 407 -9.05 3.67 -23.94
CA ASN A 407 -9.06 2.25 -24.25
C ASN A 407 -7.86 1.59 -23.55
N MET A 408 -8.12 0.69 -22.62
CA MET A 408 -7.09 0.01 -21.83
C MET A 408 -6.54 -1.24 -22.53
N VAL A 409 -7.21 -1.71 -23.59
CA VAL A 409 -6.79 -2.87 -24.37
C VAL A 409 -6.78 -2.54 -25.85
N PRO A 410 -5.87 -3.12 -26.64
CA PRO A 410 -5.86 -2.94 -28.10
C PRO A 410 -7.15 -3.46 -28.77
N PRO A 411 -7.50 -2.95 -29.97
CA PRO A 411 -8.70 -3.36 -30.71
C PRO A 411 -8.76 -4.86 -31.02
N GLU A 412 -7.61 -5.49 -31.25
CA GLU A 412 -7.48 -6.93 -31.52
C GLU A 412 -8.00 -7.81 -30.36
N VAL A 413 -7.93 -7.30 -29.13
CA VAL A 413 -8.45 -7.97 -27.93
C VAL A 413 -9.96 -7.76 -27.80
N LEU A 414 -10.47 -6.65 -28.34
CA LEU A 414 -11.89 -6.30 -28.34
C LEU A 414 -12.71 -7.15 -29.30
N GLU A 415 -12.19 -7.37 -30.50
CA GLU A 415 -12.88 -8.15 -31.54
C GLU A 415 -13.06 -9.62 -31.15
N LYS A 416 -12.10 -10.21 -30.41
CA LYS A 416 -12.18 -11.60 -29.90
C LYS A 416 -13.20 -11.86 -28.80
N LYS A 417 -13.83 -10.82 -28.23
CA LYS A 417 -14.93 -10.98 -27.26
C LYS A 417 -16.31 -10.87 -27.91
N ARG A 418 -16.38 -10.41 -29.17
CA ARG A 418 -17.63 -10.21 -29.91
C ARG A 418 -17.95 -11.33 -30.91
N GLY A 419 -17.00 -12.22 -31.18
CA GLY A 419 -17.21 -13.52 -31.82
C GLY A 419 -16.92 -14.63 -30.83
#